data_AF-A0A336M0X4-F1
#
_entry.id   AF-A0A336M0X4-F1
#
_cell.length_a   1.000
_cell.length_b   1.000
_cell.length_c   1.000
_cell.angle_alpha   90.00
_cell.angle_beta   90.00
_cell.angle_gamma   90.00
#
_symmetry.space_group_name_H-M   'P 1'
#
loop_
_entity.id
_entity.type
_entity.pdbx_description
1 polymer ?
#
loop_
_entity_poly.entity_id
_entity_poly.type
_entity_poly.pdbx_seq_one_letter_code
_entity_poly.pdbx_strand_id
1 'polypeptide(L)'
;MLLDPVNRSSRWRYDQRAPINYDDNGINCGGFSMQHDTNGGKCGICGDNYLDQRPRPNELGGVYGQGTVVKTYKSGSKITATVKITANHKGYFVFDLCNMDPLKSIGKSMEEENCFEKVITYNGSEQFILPSTDPGQYYVELKLPSMKCKHCVLRWTYTAGNSWGWCEDGTGRIGCGAQETFRGCSDIELI
;
A
#
# COMPACT_ATOMS: atom_id res chain seq x y z
N MET A 1 4.59 -7.18 -2.49
CA MET A 1 4.08 -6.47 -3.70
C MET A 1 2.59 -6.69 -3.81
N LEU A 2 1.82 -5.65 -4.12
CA LEU A 2 0.42 -5.80 -4.53
C LEU A 2 0.40 -5.99 -6.06
N LEU A 3 -0.04 -7.17 -6.51
CA LEU A 3 -0.02 -7.56 -7.92
C LEU A 3 -1.40 -7.50 -8.59
N ASP A 4 -2.49 -7.56 -7.82
CA ASP A 4 -3.84 -7.31 -8.32
C ASP A 4 -4.66 -6.54 -7.27
N PRO A 5 -5.17 -5.33 -7.58
CA PRO A 5 -4.79 -4.52 -8.73
C PRO A 5 -3.28 -4.22 -8.69
N VAL A 6 -2.59 -4.26 -9.83
CA VAL A 6 -1.12 -4.13 -9.84
C VAL A 6 -0.68 -2.75 -9.35
N ASN A 7 0.26 -2.72 -8.40
CA ASN A 7 0.81 -1.46 -7.91
C ASN A 7 1.77 -0.81 -8.92
N ARG A 8 2.00 0.49 -8.75
CA ARG A 8 2.83 1.32 -9.63
C ARG A 8 4.22 0.74 -9.91
N SER A 9 4.96 0.34 -8.87
CA SER A 9 6.29 -0.27 -9.01
C SER A 9 6.27 -1.63 -9.73
N SER A 10 5.17 -2.39 -9.66
CA SER A 10 5.07 -3.72 -10.27
C SER A 10 4.41 -3.71 -11.66
N ARG A 11 3.95 -2.55 -12.14
CA ARG A 11 3.16 -2.42 -13.39
C ARG A 11 3.88 -2.97 -14.61
N TRP A 12 5.20 -2.83 -14.66
CA TRP A 12 6.05 -3.32 -15.74
C TRP A 12 6.00 -4.84 -15.94
N ARG A 13 5.59 -5.60 -14.92
CA ARG A 13 5.37 -7.05 -15.03
C ARG A 13 4.21 -7.40 -15.95
N TYR A 14 3.31 -6.45 -16.22
CA TYR A 14 2.08 -6.64 -17.00
C TYR A 14 1.96 -5.68 -18.20
N ASP A 15 2.66 -4.53 -18.18
CA ASP A 15 2.71 -3.57 -19.29
C ASP A 15 4.17 -3.18 -19.59
N GLN A 16 4.67 -3.61 -20.75
CA GLN A 16 6.05 -3.36 -21.20
C GLN A 16 6.38 -1.86 -21.41
N ARG A 17 5.36 -0.99 -21.48
CA ARG A 17 5.55 0.47 -21.59
C ARG A 17 5.77 1.13 -20.23
N ALA A 18 5.57 0.40 -19.13
CA ALA A 18 5.78 0.93 -17.79
C ALA A 18 7.28 1.02 -17.46
N PRO A 19 7.72 2.05 -16.73
CA PRO A 19 9.07 2.10 -16.19
C PRO A 19 9.33 0.87 -15.31
N ILE A 20 10.45 0.21 -15.56
CA ILE A 20 10.84 -1.01 -14.84
C ILE A 20 11.39 -0.63 -13.47
N ASN A 21 10.85 -1.27 -12.42
CA ASN A 21 11.47 -1.29 -11.10
C ASN A 21 11.84 -2.74 -10.76
N TYR A 22 13.12 -3.07 -10.81
CA TYR A 22 13.60 -4.42 -10.47
C TYR A 22 13.51 -4.74 -8.97
N ASP A 23 13.36 -3.71 -8.12
CA ASP A 23 13.19 -3.83 -6.67
C ASP A 23 11.74 -3.45 -6.25
N ASP A 24 10.76 -3.81 -7.08
CA ASP A 24 9.35 -3.54 -6.82
C ASP A 24 8.80 -4.26 -5.58
N ASN A 25 9.53 -5.27 -5.08
CA ASN A 25 9.27 -5.93 -3.79
C ASN A 25 9.94 -5.25 -2.59
N GLY A 26 10.84 -4.28 -2.78
CA GLY A 26 11.62 -3.61 -1.75
C GLY A 26 11.07 -2.24 -1.32
N ILE A 27 9.81 -1.92 -1.61
CA ILE A 27 9.22 -0.60 -1.30
C ILE A 27 8.87 -0.50 0.19
N ASN A 28 9.90 -0.36 1.04
CA ASN A 28 9.88 -0.55 2.49
C ASN A 28 10.12 0.74 3.30
N CYS A 29 9.55 1.86 2.85
CA CYS A 29 9.64 3.16 3.52
C CYS A 29 11.07 3.73 3.63
N GLY A 30 11.99 3.27 2.78
CA GLY A 30 13.42 3.59 2.83
C GLY A 30 14.25 2.66 3.73
N GLY A 31 13.64 1.60 4.28
CA GLY A 31 14.26 0.65 5.21
C GLY A 31 13.92 0.94 6.67
N PHE A 32 14.05 -0.07 7.52
CA PHE A 32 13.65 -0.02 8.93
C PHE A 32 14.25 1.17 9.70
N SER A 33 15.57 1.32 9.70
CA SER A 33 16.24 2.40 10.43
C SER A 33 15.93 3.78 9.87
N MET A 34 15.81 3.91 8.54
CA MET A 34 15.37 5.17 7.94
C MET A 34 13.96 5.53 8.38
N GLN A 35 13.02 4.57 8.34
CA GLN A 35 11.65 4.80 8.77
C GLN A 35 11.58 5.20 10.24
N HIS A 36 12.19 4.44 11.15
CA HIS A 36 11.95 4.60 12.59
C HIS A 36 12.93 5.54 13.27
N ASP A 37 14.23 5.41 12.99
CA ASP A 37 15.27 6.19 13.68
C ASP A 37 15.38 7.60 13.10
N THR A 38 15.23 7.75 11.77
CA THR A 38 15.39 9.05 11.08
C THR A 38 14.05 9.73 10.82
N ASN A 39 13.06 9.00 10.31
CA ASN A 39 11.78 9.57 9.89
C ASN A 39 10.72 9.58 11.00
N GLY A 40 11.04 9.10 12.20
CA GLY A 40 10.11 9.06 13.35
C GLY A 40 8.88 8.19 13.08
N GLY A 41 9.08 7.03 12.46
CA GLY A 41 8.05 6.07 12.05
C GLY A 41 7.33 6.42 10.75
N LYS A 42 7.60 7.58 10.14
CA LYS A 42 6.90 8.05 8.95
C LYS A 42 7.40 7.34 7.69
N CYS A 43 6.47 7.18 6.75
CA CYS A 43 6.68 6.53 5.47
C CYS A 43 6.08 7.39 4.35
N GLY A 44 6.66 7.35 3.15
CA GLY A 44 6.04 7.94 1.96
C GLY A 44 4.65 7.36 1.71
N ILE A 45 3.78 8.09 1.01
CA ILE A 45 2.38 7.68 0.82
C ILE A 45 2.31 6.31 0.15
N CYS A 46 3.17 6.10 -0.84
CA CYS A 46 3.24 4.87 -1.63
C CYS A 46 4.48 4.02 -1.31
N GLY A 47 5.12 4.25 -0.15
CA GLY A 47 6.16 3.39 0.41
C GLY A 47 7.60 3.78 0.11
N ASP A 48 7.81 4.91 -0.55
CA ASP A 48 9.13 5.53 -0.68
C ASP A 48 9.64 6.06 0.68
N ASN A 49 10.92 6.43 0.75
CA ASN A 49 11.50 7.09 1.91
C ASN A 49 10.79 8.43 2.19
N TYR A 50 10.37 8.66 3.43
CA TYR A 50 9.60 9.85 3.79
C TYR A 50 10.35 11.16 3.59
N LEU A 51 11.68 11.20 3.67
CA LEU A 51 12.43 12.44 3.45
C LEU A 51 12.67 12.79 1.98
N ASP A 52 12.39 11.86 1.06
CA ASP A 52 12.54 12.14 -0.37
C ASP A 52 11.56 13.24 -0.80
N GLN A 53 12.01 14.07 -1.74
CA GLN A 53 11.21 15.16 -2.29
C GLN A 53 9.96 14.61 -2.99
N ARG A 54 8.83 15.27 -2.77
CA ARG A 54 7.57 14.94 -3.44
C ARG A 54 7.49 15.60 -4.83
N PRO A 55 6.87 14.95 -5.84
CA PRO A 55 6.35 13.59 -5.79
C PRO A 55 7.49 12.55 -5.75
N ARG A 56 7.39 11.62 -4.80
CA ARG A 56 8.35 10.51 -4.68
C ARG A 56 8.14 9.51 -5.81
N PRO A 57 9.09 8.60 -6.09
CA PRO A 57 9.00 7.69 -7.23
C PRO A 57 7.67 6.95 -7.40
N ASN A 58 7.04 6.51 -6.31
CA ASN A 58 5.76 5.78 -6.34
C ASN A 58 4.53 6.66 -6.12
N GLU A 59 4.66 7.96 -5.89
CA GLU A 59 3.55 8.91 -5.74
C GLU A 59 3.09 9.45 -7.10
N LEU A 60 1.88 10.00 -7.19
CA LEU A 60 1.36 10.54 -8.45
C LEU A 60 2.25 11.68 -8.96
N GLY A 61 2.69 11.57 -10.21
CA GLY A 61 3.69 12.46 -10.82
C GLY A 61 5.14 12.01 -10.66
N GLY A 62 5.40 10.97 -9.86
CA GLY A 62 6.70 10.28 -9.79
C GLY A 62 6.93 9.36 -11.00
N VAL A 63 8.15 8.82 -11.10
CA VAL A 63 8.55 7.95 -12.23
C VAL A 63 7.63 6.74 -12.40
N TYR A 64 7.17 6.11 -11.31
CA TYR A 64 6.26 4.98 -11.35
C TYR A 64 4.78 5.41 -11.21
N GLY A 65 4.51 6.59 -10.66
CA GLY A 65 3.16 7.14 -10.49
C GLY A 65 2.62 7.89 -11.70
N GLN A 66 2.50 7.20 -12.83
CA GLN A 66 2.02 7.75 -14.10
C GLN A 66 0.48 7.94 -14.16
N GLY A 67 -0.27 7.60 -13.09
CA GLY A 67 -1.72 7.75 -13.01
C GLY A 67 -2.51 6.86 -13.97
N THR A 68 -1.92 5.73 -14.38
CA THR A 68 -2.54 4.78 -15.30
C THR A 68 -3.51 3.89 -14.54
N VAL A 69 -4.82 4.04 -14.78
CA VAL A 69 -5.84 3.16 -14.20
C VAL A 69 -5.58 1.72 -14.66
N VAL A 70 -5.25 0.85 -13.70
CA VAL A 70 -4.91 -0.56 -13.97
C VAL A 70 -6.12 -1.48 -13.90
N LYS A 71 -7.20 -1.05 -13.24
CA LYS A 71 -8.41 -1.85 -13.07
C LYS A 71 -9.63 -0.98 -12.76
N THR A 72 -10.78 -1.36 -13.32
CA THR A 72 -12.08 -0.75 -13.04
C THR A 72 -12.94 -1.74 -12.27
N TYR A 73 -13.60 -1.27 -11.22
CA TYR A 73 -14.50 -2.08 -10.39
C TYR A 73 -15.86 -1.42 -10.28
N LYS A 74 -16.89 -2.24 -10.02
CA LYS A 74 -18.21 -1.71 -9.65
C LYS A 74 -18.14 -1.12 -8.24
N SER A 75 -18.76 0.04 -8.05
CA SER A 75 -18.93 0.66 -6.74
C SER A 75 -19.55 -0.30 -5.72
N GLY A 76 -19.03 -0.31 -4.48
CA GLY A 76 -19.53 -1.19 -3.40
C GLY A 76 -19.24 -2.69 -3.60
N SER A 77 -18.49 -3.09 -4.64
CA SER A 77 -18.26 -4.49 -4.95
C SER A 77 -17.26 -5.16 -4.02
N LYS A 78 -17.40 -6.49 -3.92
CA LYS A 78 -16.40 -7.37 -3.35
C LYS A 78 -15.32 -7.63 -4.39
N ILE A 79 -14.06 -7.45 -4.02
CA ILE A 79 -12.90 -7.74 -4.88
C ILE A 79 -11.94 -8.70 -4.16
N THR A 80 -11.06 -9.35 -4.93
CA THR A 80 -9.91 -10.08 -4.38
C THR A 80 -8.64 -9.33 -4.73
N ALA A 81 -7.92 -8.84 -3.71
CA ALA A 81 -6.59 -8.30 -3.86
C ALA A 81 -5.55 -9.43 -3.76
N THR A 82 -4.57 -9.44 -4.66
CA THR A 82 -3.50 -10.45 -4.69
C THR A 82 -2.18 -9.81 -4.29
N VAL A 83 -1.64 -10.23 -3.15
CA VAL A 83 -0.36 -9.77 -2.62
C VAL A 83 0.68 -10.87 -2.79
N LYS A 84 1.78 -10.60 -3.49
CA LYS A 84 2.94 -11.48 -3.57
C LYS A 84 3.95 -11.12 -2.49
N ILE A 85 4.25 -12.09 -1.64
CA ILE A 85 5.30 -12.04 -0.63
C ILE A 85 6.48 -12.89 -1.12
N THR A 86 7.66 -12.27 -1.21
CA THR A 86 8.92 -12.92 -1.61
C THR A 86 9.72 -13.38 -0.39
N ALA A 87 9.69 -12.60 0.69
CA ALA A 87 10.16 -12.95 2.02
C ALA A 87 9.07 -12.60 3.03
N ASN A 88 8.63 -13.56 3.85
CA ASN A 88 7.52 -13.38 4.77
C ASN A 88 8.04 -12.99 6.16
N HIS A 89 7.69 -11.79 6.61
CA HIS A 89 8.09 -11.22 7.89
C HIS A 89 6.96 -11.23 8.92
N LYS A 90 5.97 -12.13 8.81
CA LYS A 90 4.75 -12.20 9.65
C LYS A 90 3.94 -10.91 9.58
N GLY A 91 3.04 -10.65 10.53
CA GLY A 91 2.30 -9.37 10.60
C GLY A 91 1.02 -9.39 9.78
N TYR A 92 0.68 -8.27 9.15
CA TYR A 92 -0.65 -8.08 8.57
C TYR A 92 -0.68 -7.07 7.41
N PHE A 93 -1.70 -7.21 6.57
CA PHE A 93 -2.01 -6.23 5.52
C PHE A 93 -3.15 -5.31 5.96
N VAL A 94 -3.08 -4.06 5.53
CA VAL A 94 -4.15 -3.07 5.58
C VAL A 94 -4.32 -2.47 4.20
N PHE A 95 -5.55 -2.11 3.86
CA PHE A 95 -5.90 -1.46 2.62
C PHE A 95 -6.59 -0.14 2.90
N ASP A 96 -6.21 0.90 2.17
CA ASP A 96 -6.84 2.20 2.20
C ASP A 96 -7.17 2.64 0.77
N LEU A 97 -8.17 3.50 0.60
CA LEU A 97 -8.55 4.07 -0.68
C LEU A 97 -8.62 5.60 -0.58
N CYS A 98 -8.04 6.29 -1.55
CA CYS A 98 -8.16 7.74 -1.71
C CYS A 98 -8.85 8.07 -3.02
N ASN A 99 -9.84 8.97 -2.97
CA ASN A 99 -10.50 9.51 -4.17
C ASN A 99 -9.76 10.75 -4.67
N MET A 100 -9.16 10.68 -5.86
CA MET A 100 -8.42 11.81 -6.42
C MET A 100 -9.30 12.82 -7.14
N ASP A 101 -10.57 12.51 -7.43
CA ASP A 101 -11.43 13.40 -8.22
C ASP A 101 -11.71 14.74 -7.50
N PRO A 102 -12.09 14.76 -6.20
CA PRO A 102 -12.26 16.02 -5.47
C PRO A 102 -10.93 16.76 -5.25
N LEU A 103 -9.82 16.04 -5.09
CA LEU A 103 -8.51 16.68 -4.94
C LEU A 103 -8.12 17.44 -6.21
N LYS A 104 -8.37 16.85 -7.38
CA LYS A 104 -8.13 17.50 -8.67
C LYS A 104 -8.98 18.76 -8.86
N SER A 105 -10.23 18.77 -8.38
CA SER A 105 -11.11 19.95 -8.54
C SER A 105 -10.68 21.14 -7.68
N ILE A 106 -9.98 20.92 -6.57
CA ILE A 106 -9.40 21.96 -5.72
C ILE A 106 -7.94 22.30 -6.06
N GLY A 107 -7.45 21.84 -7.21
CA GLY A 107 -6.10 22.13 -7.71
C GLY A 107 -4.98 21.27 -7.10
N LYS A 108 -5.30 20.24 -6.31
CA LYS A 108 -4.30 19.27 -5.82
C LYS A 108 -4.13 18.14 -6.84
N SER A 109 -2.89 17.92 -7.27
CA SER A 109 -2.52 16.90 -8.26
C SER A 109 -1.80 15.68 -7.67
N MET A 110 -1.68 15.60 -6.34
CA MET A 110 -1.00 14.51 -5.64
C MET A 110 -1.79 14.05 -4.43
N GLU A 111 -1.54 12.81 -4.01
CA GLU A 111 -2.19 12.22 -2.85
C GLU A 111 -1.75 12.91 -1.56
N GLU A 112 -2.61 12.89 -0.55
CA GLU A 112 -2.28 13.30 0.81
C GLU A 112 -2.78 12.23 1.78
N GLU A 113 -2.11 12.08 2.93
CA GLU A 113 -2.44 11.05 3.92
C GLU A 113 -3.91 11.16 4.38
N ASN A 114 -4.44 12.38 4.49
CA ASN A 114 -5.82 12.66 4.92
C ASN A 114 -6.91 12.24 3.90
N CYS A 115 -6.53 11.88 2.67
CA CYS A 115 -7.48 11.41 1.66
C CYS A 115 -7.80 9.92 1.82
N PHE A 116 -6.92 9.16 2.49
CA PHE A 116 -7.03 7.72 2.57
C PHE A 116 -8.03 7.28 3.65
N GLU A 117 -9.06 6.58 3.21
CA GLU A 117 -10.05 5.94 4.06
C GLU A 117 -9.84 4.42 4.08
N LYS A 118 -10.11 3.77 5.22
CA LYS A 118 -9.91 2.33 5.39
C LYS A 118 -10.82 1.53 4.45
N VAL A 119 -10.24 0.53 3.79
CA VAL A 119 -10.98 -0.52 3.07
C VAL A 119 -10.99 -1.77 3.92
N ILE A 120 -12.18 -2.15 4.39
CA ILE A 120 -12.34 -3.34 5.22
C ILE A 120 -12.23 -4.62 4.38
N THR A 121 -11.70 -5.65 5.01
CA THR A 121 -11.79 -7.01 4.49
C THR A 121 -13.24 -7.48 4.50
N TYR A 122 -13.56 -8.47 3.68
CA TYR A 122 -14.93 -8.96 3.54
C TYR A 122 -15.49 -9.58 4.84
N ASN A 123 -14.62 -10.03 5.75
CA ASN A 123 -15.02 -10.54 7.07
C ASN A 123 -15.27 -9.43 8.11
N GLY A 124 -15.10 -8.16 7.74
CA GLY A 124 -15.33 -7.01 8.62
C GLY A 124 -14.10 -6.51 9.38
N SER A 125 -12.92 -7.12 9.21
CA SER A 125 -11.67 -6.67 9.83
C SER A 125 -10.97 -5.58 8.99
N GLU A 126 -10.31 -4.62 9.64
CA GLU A 126 -9.39 -3.68 8.98
C GLU A 126 -8.04 -4.31 8.62
N GLN A 127 -7.66 -5.37 9.33
CA GLN A 127 -6.39 -6.06 9.17
C GLN A 127 -6.61 -7.48 8.61
N PHE A 128 -5.82 -7.83 7.61
CA PHE A 128 -5.65 -9.21 7.18
C PHE A 128 -4.36 -9.77 7.80
N ILE A 129 -4.49 -10.57 8.86
CA ILE A 129 -3.35 -11.25 9.48
C ILE A 129 -2.84 -12.34 8.54
N LEU A 130 -1.53 -12.39 8.29
CA LEU A 130 -0.98 -13.43 7.41
C LEU A 130 -1.21 -14.81 8.06
N PRO A 131 -1.86 -15.76 7.37
CA PRO A 131 -2.22 -17.06 7.95
C PRO A 131 -1.04 -18.04 8.05
N SER A 132 0.09 -17.73 7.39
CA SER A 132 1.30 -18.54 7.44
C SER A 132 2.56 -17.67 7.32
N THR A 133 3.71 -18.29 7.56
CA THR A 133 5.04 -17.70 7.39
C THR A 133 5.66 -18.02 6.03
N ASP A 134 4.90 -18.59 5.11
CA ASP A 134 5.44 -19.01 3.82
C ASP A 134 5.55 -17.83 2.84
N PRO A 135 6.54 -17.79 1.95
CA PRO A 135 6.47 -16.91 0.79
C PRO A 135 5.40 -17.42 -0.18
N GLY A 136 4.71 -16.52 -0.88
CA GLY A 136 3.56 -16.94 -1.66
C GLY A 136 2.68 -15.80 -2.14
N GLN A 137 1.60 -16.17 -2.81
CA GLN A 137 0.50 -15.25 -3.10
C GLN A 137 -0.54 -15.38 -2.00
N TYR A 138 -0.94 -14.23 -1.47
CA TYR A 138 -2.01 -14.10 -0.49
C TYR A 138 -3.19 -13.38 -1.14
N TYR A 139 -4.37 -13.95 -0.99
CA TYR A 139 -5.61 -13.46 -1.56
C TYR A 139 -6.45 -12.84 -0.45
N VAL A 140 -6.72 -11.55 -0.57
CA VAL A 140 -7.47 -10.79 0.42
C VAL A 140 -8.79 -10.33 -0.20
N GLU A 141 -9.90 -10.81 0.35
CA GLU A 141 -11.21 -10.33 -0.06
C GLU A 141 -11.48 -8.97 0.58
N LEU A 142 -11.73 -7.95 -0.23
CA LEU A 142 -11.99 -6.58 0.20
C LEU A 142 -13.40 -6.15 -0.19
N LYS A 143 -14.02 -5.30 0.63
CA LYS A 143 -15.27 -4.63 0.30
C LYS A 143 -14.97 -3.17 -0.04
N LEU A 144 -15.12 -2.81 -1.31
CA LEU A 144 -14.92 -1.44 -1.75
C LEU A 144 -16.04 -0.52 -1.23
N PRO A 145 -15.75 0.78 -0.99
CA PRO A 145 -16.76 1.73 -0.58
C PRO A 145 -17.80 1.97 -1.70
N SER A 146 -19.02 2.32 -1.29
CA SER A 146 -20.12 2.70 -2.19
C SER A 146 -19.95 4.14 -2.67
N MET A 147 -19.00 4.35 -3.56
CA MET A 147 -18.70 5.64 -4.18
C MET A 147 -18.30 5.49 -5.65
N LYS A 148 -18.35 6.59 -6.41
CA LYS A 148 -17.78 6.68 -7.76
C LYS A 148 -16.53 7.51 -7.74
N CYS A 149 -15.55 7.10 -8.53
CA CYS A 149 -14.27 7.76 -8.60
C CYS A 149 -13.53 7.33 -9.87
N LYS A 150 -13.26 8.29 -10.75
CA LYS A 150 -12.59 8.10 -12.03
C LYS A 150 -11.12 7.76 -11.85
N HIS A 151 -10.51 8.29 -10.80
CA HIS A 151 -9.14 7.99 -10.43
C HIS A 151 -9.01 7.87 -8.93
N CYS A 152 -8.86 6.64 -8.44
CA CYS A 152 -8.68 6.34 -7.03
C CYS A 152 -7.34 5.67 -6.82
N VAL A 153 -6.74 5.91 -5.66
CA VAL A 153 -5.50 5.24 -5.28
C VAL A 153 -5.82 4.23 -4.20
N LEU A 154 -5.72 2.95 -4.53
CA LEU A 154 -5.76 1.87 -3.55
C LEU A 154 -4.35 1.67 -3.00
N ARG A 155 -4.19 1.90 -1.70
CA ARG A 155 -2.93 1.69 -0.99
C ARG A 155 -3.00 0.39 -0.21
N TRP A 156 -2.08 -0.51 -0.51
CA TRP A 156 -1.74 -1.65 0.33
C TRP A 156 -0.60 -1.27 1.27
N THR A 157 -0.75 -1.57 2.55
CA THR A 157 0.30 -1.48 3.56
C THR A 157 0.52 -2.85 4.17
N TYR A 158 1.77 -3.28 4.25
CA TYR A 158 2.20 -4.46 4.97
C TYR A 158 3.07 -4.04 6.15
N THR A 159 2.58 -4.28 7.36
CA THR A 159 3.36 -4.12 8.58
C THR A 159 3.88 -5.49 8.97
N ALA A 160 5.20 -5.65 8.98
CA ALA A 160 5.86 -6.87 9.44
C ALA A 160 5.58 -7.14 10.93
N GLY A 161 5.96 -8.31 11.41
CA GLY A 161 5.73 -8.73 12.80
C GLY A 161 6.86 -9.62 13.35
N ASN A 162 8.07 -9.47 12.83
CA ASN A 162 9.23 -10.27 13.19
C ASN A 162 10.26 -9.53 14.05
N SER A 163 10.11 -8.21 14.24
CA SER A 163 11.02 -7.43 15.11
C SER A 163 10.56 -7.53 16.57
N TRP A 164 11.51 -7.61 17.50
CA TRP A 164 11.21 -7.53 18.93
C TRP A 164 11.04 -6.07 19.36
N GLY A 165 10.06 -5.81 20.23
CA GLY A 165 9.87 -4.49 20.82
C GLY A 165 8.95 -4.53 22.04
N TRP A 166 8.74 -3.35 22.63
CA TRP A 166 7.84 -3.14 23.75
C TRP A 166 6.40 -2.96 23.26
N CYS A 167 5.46 -3.65 23.89
CA CYS A 167 4.04 -3.48 23.66
C CYS A 167 3.46 -2.42 24.62
N GLU A 168 2.23 -1.99 24.35
CA GLU A 168 1.51 -1.03 25.20
C GLU A 168 1.28 -1.54 26.63
N ASP A 169 1.21 -2.86 26.81
CA ASP A 169 1.08 -3.51 28.12
C ASP A 169 2.40 -3.55 28.94
N GLY A 170 3.48 -2.96 28.40
CA GLY A 170 4.80 -2.93 29.03
C GLY A 170 5.60 -4.23 28.90
N THR A 171 5.08 -5.25 28.20
CA THR A 171 5.81 -6.48 27.93
C THR A 171 6.65 -6.38 26.66
N GLY A 172 7.77 -7.11 26.61
CA GLY A 172 8.64 -7.19 25.44
C GLY A 172 8.45 -8.49 24.67
N ARG A 173 8.02 -8.40 23.40
CA ARG A 173 7.81 -9.58 22.54
C ARG A 173 8.00 -9.26 21.05
N ILE A 174 8.16 -10.32 20.26
CA ILE A 174 8.20 -10.24 18.80
C ILE A 174 6.86 -9.73 18.28
N GLY A 175 6.90 -8.81 17.32
CA GLY A 175 5.75 -8.18 16.68
C GLY A 175 5.23 -6.92 17.40
N CYS A 176 5.88 -6.49 18.49
CA CYS A 176 5.57 -5.24 19.17
C CYS A 176 6.58 -4.13 18.83
N GLY A 177 6.19 -2.89 19.09
CA GLY A 177 7.00 -1.72 18.79
C GLY A 177 7.16 -1.47 17.29
N ALA A 178 8.27 -0.85 16.90
CA ALA A 178 8.58 -0.55 15.51
C ALA A 178 8.72 -1.84 14.68
N GLN A 179 8.07 -1.87 13.52
CA GLN A 179 8.13 -2.96 12.55
C GLN A 179 8.44 -2.42 11.16
N GLU A 180 9.13 -3.21 10.34
CA GLU A 180 9.33 -2.86 8.93
C GLU A 180 7.96 -2.70 8.23
N THR A 181 7.83 -1.66 7.42
CA THR A 181 6.60 -1.37 6.70
C THR A 181 6.86 -1.36 5.20
N PHE A 182 6.03 -2.04 4.42
CA PHE A 182 6.01 -1.95 2.97
C PHE A 182 4.72 -1.30 2.52
N ARG A 183 4.75 -0.49 1.46
CA ARG A 183 3.53 0.05 0.86
C ARG A 183 3.55 -0.07 -0.66
N GLY A 184 2.36 -0.06 -1.25
CA GLY A 184 2.20 0.03 -2.69
C GLY A 184 0.87 0.68 -3.05
N CYS A 185 0.89 1.57 -4.03
CA CYS A 185 -0.28 2.26 -4.54
C CYS A 185 -0.66 1.73 -5.92
N SER A 186 -1.96 1.54 -6.15
CA SER A 186 -2.52 1.15 -7.45
C SER A 186 -3.60 2.14 -7.86
N ASP A 187 -3.53 2.61 -9.10
CA ASP A 187 -4.51 3.52 -9.66
C ASP A 187 -5.69 2.73 -10.21
N ILE A 188 -6.89 2.93 -9.67
CA ILE A 188 -8.11 2.19 -10.02
C ILE A 188 -9.27 3.15 -10.32
N GLU A 189 -10.34 2.61 -10.88
CA GLU A 189 -11.60 3.32 -11.11
C GLU A 189 -12.77 2.58 -10.45
N LEU A 190 -13.72 3.34 -9.88
CA LEU A 190 -14.98 2.84 -9.35
C LEU A 190 -16.18 3.43 -10.11
N ILE A 191 -16.98 2.57 -10.75
CA ILE A 191 -18.15 2.95 -11.57
C ILE A 191 -19.51 2.67 -10.92
#